data_AF-A0A9W8KHV8-F1
#
_entry.id   AF-A0A9W8KHV8-F1
#
_cell.length_a   1.000
_cell.length_b   1.000
_cell.length_c   1.000
_cell.angle_alpha   90.00
_cell.angle_beta   90.00
_cell.angle_gamma   90.00
#
_symmetry.space_group_name_H-M   'P 1'
#
loop_
_entity.id
_entity.type
_entity.pdbx_description
1 polymer ?
#
loop_
_entity_poly.entity_id
_entity_poly.type
_entity_poly.pdbx_seq_one_letter_code
_entity_poly.pdbx_strand_id
1 'polypeptide(L)'
;MSICGEVEMTKGAGSVVGSIALVEQTPWIMNGSLRENILFGREYDQEFYNKVIFSCALSDDVSNWKNGDQTVIGERGINISGGQKARLALARAVYSRAEIYVLDDPLSAVDAHVKRHILDHVIMDLGLLAGTIRIMATHEEKLLPYFGRILQLDSKG
;
A
#
# COMPACT_ATOMS: atom_id res chain seq x y z
N MET A 1 3.35 -11.92 9.58
CA MET A 1 3.35 -12.31 8.16
C MET A 1 2.96 -13.78 7.91
N SER A 2 2.40 -14.51 8.87
CA SER A 2 1.96 -15.91 8.68
C SER A 2 0.86 -16.07 7.61
N ILE A 3 0.00 -15.07 7.43
CA ILE A 3 -1.03 -15.07 6.38
C ILE A 3 -0.46 -15.03 4.96
N CYS A 4 0.76 -14.49 4.81
CA CYS A 4 1.50 -14.42 3.55
C CYS A 4 2.36 -15.67 3.30
N GLY A 5 2.34 -16.65 4.22
CA GLY A 5 3.13 -17.88 4.11
C GLY A 5 4.59 -17.76 4.56
N GLU A 6 5.01 -16.62 5.12
CA GLU A 6 6.41 -16.41 5.55
C GLU A 6 6.76 -17.12 6.86
N VAL A 7 5.76 -17.51 7.64
CA VAL A 7 5.93 -18.19 8.93
C VAL A 7 5.03 -19.41 8.96
N GLU A 8 5.63 -20.58 9.21
CA GLU A 8 4.88 -21.83 9.36
C GLU A 8 3.98 -21.80 10.60
N MET A 9 2.76 -22.31 10.46
CA MET A 9 1.85 -22.49 11.58
C MET A 9 2.32 -23.66 12.45
N THR A 10 2.57 -23.41 13.73
CA THR A 10 2.99 -24.45 14.68
C THR A 10 1.83 -25.33 15.16
N LYS A 11 0.60 -24.78 15.24
CA LYS A 11 -0.64 -25.50 15.57
C LYS A 11 -1.85 -24.84 14.88
N GLY A 12 -2.92 -25.61 14.69
CA GLY A 12 -4.17 -25.16 14.07
C GLY A 12 -4.20 -25.36 12.55
N ALA A 13 -5.26 -24.89 11.91
CA ALA A 13 -5.42 -24.89 10.46
C ALA A 13 -5.98 -23.54 10.00
N GLY A 14 -5.47 -23.05 8.88
CA GLY A 14 -5.95 -21.84 8.22
C GLY A 14 -5.72 -21.97 6.72
N SER A 15 -6.63 -21.42 5.92
CA SER A 15 -6.50 -21.36 4.47
C SER A 15 -6.79 -19.94 4.00
N VAL A 16 -5.99 -19.45 3.06
CA VAL A 16 -6.25 -18.20 2.36
C VAL A 16 -6.60 -18.55 0.92
N VAL A 17 -7.70 -17.99 0.42
CA VAL A 17 -8.15 -18.17 -0.97
C VAL A 17 -8.20 -16.81 -1.61
N GLY A 18 -7.56 -16.68 -2.77
CA GLY A 18 -7.46 -15.44 -3.53
C GLY A 18 -6.05 -14.85 -3.55
N SER A 19 -5.87 -13.85 -4.40
CA SER A 19 -4.61 -13.12 -4.56
C SER A 19 -4.37 -12.14 -3.41
N ILE A 20 -3.12 -12.06 -2.93
CA ILE A 20 -2.71 -11.18 -1.82
C ILE A 20 -1.76 -10.10 -2.33
N ALA A 21 -2.00 -8.85 -1.90
CA ALA A 21 -1.06 -7.74 -2.00
C ALA A 21 -0.60 -7.32 -0.60
N LEU A 22 0.71 -7.16 -0.44
CA LEU A 22 1.35 -6.78 0.81
C LEU A 22 1.90 -5.35 0.69
N VAL A 23 1.64 -4.54 1.71
CA VAL A 23 2.31 -3.25 1.94
C VAL A 23 3.02 -3.35 3.27
N GLU A 24 4.35 -3.39 3.24
CA GLU A 24 5.19 -3.48 4.43
C GLU A 24 5.43 -2.08 5.03
N GLN A 25 5.68 -2.02 6.35
CA GLN A 25 6.04 -0.78 7.04
C GLN A 25 7.32 -0.16 6.46
N THR A 26 8.29 -1.00 6.07
CA THR A 26 9.51 -0.58 5.36
C THR A 26 9.53 -1.22 3.97
N PRO A 27 8.93 -0.56 2.95
CA PRO A 27 8.74 -1.20 1.66
C PRO A 27 10.04 -1.32 0.87
N TRP A 28 10.23 -2.48 0.25
CA TRP A 28 11.28 -2.66 -0.75
C TRP A 28 10.95 -1.93 -2.06
N ILE A 29 11.94 -1.23 -2.60
CA ILE A 29 11.83 -0.45 -3.84
C ILE A 29 12.77 -1.01 -4.89
N MET A 30 12.21 -1.32 -6.05
CA MET A 30 12.95 -1.83 -7.20
C MET A 30 13.75 -0.69 -7.83
N ASN A 31 14.97 -0.99 -8.29
CA ASN A 31 15.70 -0.06 -9.14
C ASN A 31 15.01 0.04 -10.51
N GLY A 32 14.47 1.20 -10.83
CA GLY A 32 13.66 1.44 -12.02
C GLY A 32 12.85 2.72 -11.90
N SER A 33 12.09 3.06 -12.93
CA SER A 33 11.18 4.21 -12.89
C SER A 33 10.07 4.04 -11.84
N LEU A 34 9.42 5.15 -11.47
CA LEU A 34 8.19 5.09 -10.66
C LEU A 34 7.14 4.19 -11.34
N ARG A 35 6.95 4.35 -12.65
CA ARG A 35 5.98 3.55 -13.40
C ARG A 35 6.29 2.05 -13.30
N GLU A 36 7.52 1.64 -13.56
CA GLU A 36 7.92 0.22 -13.45
C GLU A 36 7.72 -0.32 -12.03
N ASN A 37 8.04 0.50 -11.02
CA ASN A 37 7.80 0.16 -9.63
C ASN A 37 6.32 -0.08 -9.31
N ILE A 38 5.40 0.73 -9.86
CA ILE A 38 3.96 0.59 -9.62
C ILE A 38 3.37 -0.57 -10.44
N LEU A 39 3.75 -0.71 -11.71
CA LEU A 39 3.26 -1.78 -12.60
C LEU A 39 3.71 -3.15 -12.14
N PHE A 40 4.96 -3.27 -11.71
CA PHE A 40 5.53 -4.49 -11.15
C PHE A 40 5.28 -5.74 -12.01
N GLY A 41 5.51 -5.60 -13.32
CA GLY A 41 5.32 -6.67 -14.31
C GLY A 41 3.91 -6.80 -14.88
N ARG A 42 2.95 -5.95 -14.46
CA ARG A 42 1.61 -5.89 -15.05
C ARG A 42 1.55 -4.99 -16.28
N GLU A 43 0.56 -5.24 -17.12
CA GLU A 43 0.29 -4.41 -18.30
C GLU A 43 -0.08 -2.98 -17.91
N TYR A 44 0.32 -2.03 -18.75
CA TYR A 44 0.07 -0.61 -18.53
C TYR A 44 -1.34 -0.22 -18.97
N ASP A 45 -2.24 -0.11 -17.99
CA ASP A 45 -3.55 0.53 -18.10
C ASP A 45 -3.42 2.01 -17.68
N GLN A 46 -3.38 2.92 -18.66
CA GLN A 46 -3.20 4.35 -18.46
C GLN A 46 -4.29 4.98 -17.59
N GLU A 47 -5.56 4.59 -17.78
CA GLU A 47 -6.68 5.19 -17.06
C GLU A 47 -6.62 4.80 -15.58
N PHE A 48 -6.43 3.51 -15.31
CA PHE A 48 -6.32 3.04 -13.95
C PHE A 48 -5.03 3.52 -13.28
N TYR A 49 -3.93 3.58 -14.01
CA TYR A 49 -2.67 4.10 -13.49
C TYR A 49 -2.82 5.55 -13.01
N ASN A 50 -3.47 6.41 -13.80
CA ASN A 50 -3.73 7.78 -13.40
C ASN A 50 -4.62 7.87 -12.14
N LYS A 51 -5.64 7.01 -12.02
CA LYS A 51 -6.46 6.90 -10.81
C LYS A 51 -5.62 6.50 -9.60
N VAL A 52 -4.72 5.53 -9.75
CA VAL A 52 -3.83 5.08 -8.68
C VAL A 52 -2.85 6.19 -8.25
N ILE A 53 -2.22 6.88 -9.21
CA ILE A 53 -1.33 8.01 -8.91
C ILE A 53 -2.07 9.10 -8.12
N PHE A 54 -3.28 9.44 -8.52
CA PHE A 54 -4.11 10.41 -7.81
C PHE A 54 -4.49 9.90 -6.42
N SER A 55 -5.09 8.72 -6.31
CA SER A 55 -5.62 8.19 -5.04
C SER A 55 -4.52 7.95 -4.00
N CYS A 56 -3.31 7.57 -4.43
CA CYS A 56 -2.15 7.41 -3.55
C CYS A 56 -1.40 8.72 -3.27
N ALA A 57 -1.96 9.87 -3.66
CA ALA A 57 -1.38 11.20 -3.47
C ALA A 57 0.02 11.37 -4.08
N LEU A 58 0.29 10.76 -5.24
CA LEU A 58 1.60 10.86 -5.93
C LEU A 58 1.63 11.93 -7.02
N SER A 59 0.48 12.52 -7.38
CA SER A 59 0.37 13.49 -8.48
C SER A 59 1.34 14.67 -8.36
N ASP A 60 1.49 15.23 -7.16
CA ASP A 60 2.38 16.36 -6.91
C ASP A 60 3.85 15.95 -6.96
N ASP A 61 4.19 14.75 -6.52
CA ASP A 61 5.57 14.24 -6.64
C ASP A 61 5.93 14.07 -8.12
N VAL A 62 5.04 13.45 -8.89
CA VAL A 62 5.22 13.22 -10.33
C VAL A 62 5.34 14.54 -11.08
N SER A 63 4.51 15.54 -10.79
CA SER A 63 4.56 16.83 -11.49
C SER A 63 5.83 17.63 -11.20
N ASN A 64 6.42 17.46 -10.00
CA ASN A 64 7.64 18.14 -9.59
C ASN A 64 8.92 17.45 -10.07
N TRP A 65 8.86 16.17 -10.47
CA TRP A 65 10.02 15.47 -11.00
C TRP A 65 10.27 15.79 -12.47
N LYS A 66 11.54 16.01 -12.82
CA LYS A 66 11.97 16.39 -14.19
C LYS A 66 11.45 15.44 -15.28
N ASN A 67 11.41 14.14 -15.00
CA ASN A 67 10.98 13.11 -15.95
C ASN A 67 9.59 12.55 -15.64
N GLY A 68 8.81 13.22 -14.78
CA GLY A 68 7.50 12.73 -14.37
C GLY A 68 7.59 11.32 -13.77
N ASP A 69 6.68 10.45 -14.19
CA ASP A 69 6.59 9.07 -13.72
C ASP A 69 7.66 8.13 -14.32
N GLN A 70 8.44 8.62 -15.29
CA GLN A 70 9.64 7.96 -15.82
C GLN A 70 10.90 8.28 -15.00
N THR A 71 10.76 9.05 -13.92
CA THR A 71 11.88 9.33 -13.02
C THR A 71 12.41 8.05 -12.40
N VAL A 72 13.71 7.80 -12.58
CA VAL A 72 14.40 6.63 -12.04
C VAL A 72 14.51 6.76 -10.53
N ILE A 73 14.03 5.74 -9.83
CA ILE A 73 14.13 5.58 -8.39
C ILE A 73 15.29 4.63 -8.14
N GLY A 74 16.31 5.16 -7.45
CA GLY A 74 17.55 4.42 -7.18
C GLY A 74 17.30 3.23 -6.25
N GLU A 75 18.27 2.33 -6.16
CA GLU A 75 18.18 1.13 -5.31
C GLU A 75 17.76 1.49 -3.88
N ARG A 76 16.79 0.75 -3.33
CA ARG A 76 16.16 1.02 -2.00
C ARG A 76 15.49 2.40 -1.88
N GLY A 77 15.22 3.07 -3.00
CA GLY A 77 14.60 4.39 -3.05
C GLY A 77 15.45 5.49 -2.42
N ILE A 78 16.78 5.45 -2.58
CA ILE A 78 17.69 6.41 -1.93
C ILE A 78 17.38 7.88 -2.25
N ASN A 79 16.72 8.15 -3.37
CA ASN A 79 16.39 9.48 -3.87
C ASN A 79 14.97 9.97 -3.55
N ILE A 80 14.19 9.22 -2.76
CA ILE A 80 12.82 9.58 -2.36
C ILE A 80 12.63 9.52 -0.84
N SER A 81 11.71 10.34 -0.32
CA SER A 81 11.39 10.42 1.11
C SER A 81 10.68 9.15 1.61
N GLY A 82 10.65 8.93 2.94
CA GLY A 82 9.91 7.81 3.53
C GLY A 82 8.42 7.80 3.15
N GLY A 83 7.76 8.96 3.19
CA GLY A 83 6.38 9.09 2.76
C GLY A 83 6.16 8.84 1.26
N GLN A 84 7.12 9.15 0.40
CA GLN A 84 7.08 8.77 -1.02
C GLN A 84 7.22 7.25 -1.21
N LYS A 85 8.12 6.60 -0.45
CA LYS A 85 8.28 5.13 -0.48
C LYS A 85 7.00 4.42 -0.05
N ALA A 86 6.37 4.87 1.03
CA ALA A 86 5.11 4.33 1.52
C ALA A 86 4.00 4.46 0.46
N ARG A 87 3.84 5.65 -0.14
CA ARG A 87 2.85 5.90 -1.20
C ARG A 87 3.10 5.08 -2.47
N LEU A 88 4.35 4.93 -2.87
CA LEU A 88 4.73 4.08 -4.01
C LEU A 88 4.38 2.61 -3.74
N ALA A 89 4.70 2.09 -2.55
CA ALA A 89 4.40 0.71 -2.17
C ALA A 89 2.89 0.46 -2.12
N LEU A 90 2.13 1.41 -1.58
CA LEU A 90 0.67 1.37 -1.62
C LEU A 90 0.14 1.41 -3.05
N ALA A 91 0.66 2.30 -3.90
CA ALA A 91 0.28 2.38 -5.31
C ALA A 91 0.55 1.07 -6.06
N ARG A 92 1.70 0.43 -5.81
CA ARG A 92 2.04 -0.90 -6.34
C ARG A 92 1.02 -1.96 -5.90
N ALA A 93 0.67 -1.97 -4.62
CA ALA A 93 -0.32 -2.90 -4.10
C ALA A 93 -1.69 -2.67 -4.76
N VAL A 94 -2.20 -1.43 -4.78
CA VAL A 94 -3.49 -1.09 -5.39
C VAL A 94 -3.52 -1.42 -6.88
N TYR A 95 -2.42 -1.14 -7.61
CA TYR A 95 -2.33 -1.45 -9.03
C TYR A 95 -2.41 -2.96 -9.32
N SER A 96 -2.02 -3.79 -8.34
CA SER A 96 -2.07 -5.24 -8.47
C SER A 96 -3.50 -5.81 -8.57
N ARG A 97 -4.53 -5.06 -8.17
CA ARG A 97 -5.93 -5.51 -8.16
C ARG A 97 -6.10 -6.87 -7.48
N ALA A 98 -5.37 -7.08 -6.38
CA ALA A 98 -5.49 -8.29 -5.56
C ALA A 98 -6.87 -8.35 -4.88
N GLU A 99 -7.24 -9.53 -4.39
CA GLU A 99 -8.50 -9.75 -3.65
C GLU A 99 -8.35 -9.43 -2.15
N ILE A 100 -7.13 -9.59 -1.62
CA ILE A 100 -6.79 -9.39 -0.21
C ILE A 100 -5.60 -8.44 -0.11
N TYR A 101 -5.75 -7.40 0.72
CA TYR A 101 -4.70 -6.43 1.01
C TYR A 101 -4.27 -6.54 2.46
N VAL A 102 -2.99 -6.81 2.69
CA VAL A 102 -2.35 -6.80 4.00
C VAL A 102 -1.51 -5.54 4.09
N LEU A 103 -1.90 -4.64 4.98
CA LEU A 103 -1.32 -3.31 5.11
C LEU A 103 -0.67 -3.18 6.49
N ASP A 104 0.65 -3.14 6.53
CA ASP A 104 1.43 -3.00 7.76
C ASP A 104 1.86 -1.54 7.95
N ASP A 105 1.08 -0.82 8.76
CA ASP A 105 1.27 0.59 9.11
C ASP A 105 1.53 1.53 7.92
N PRO A 106 0.72 1.47 6.83
CA PRO A 106 1.05 2.11 5.55
C PRO A 106 0.98 3.65 5.59
N LEU A 107 0.44 4.22 6.67
CA LEU A 107 0.18 5.66 6.81
C LEU A 107 1.10 6.35 7.84
N SER A 108 2.04 5.64 8.46
CA SER A 108 2.90 6.18 9.53
C SER A 108 3.90 7.24 9.04
N ALA A 109 4.38 7.09 7.81
CA ALA A 109 5.41 7.96 7.22
C ALA A 109 4.85 9.16 6.44
N VAL A 110 3.52 9.36 6.44
CA VAL A 110 2.86 10.46 5.71
C VAL A 110 2.23 11.48 6.66
N ASP A 111 2.17 12.74 6.24
CA ASP A 111 1.52 13.79 7.00
C ASP A 111 -0.01 13.63 7.03
N ALA A 112 -0.67 14.40 7.89
CA ALA A 112 -2.12 14.28 8.12
C ALA A 112 -2.97 14.57 6.88
N HIS A 113 -2.53 15.48 6.00
CA HIS A 113 -3.29 15.82 4.80
C HIS A 113 -3.24 14.67 3.79
N VAL A 114 -2.03 14.18 3.50
CA VAL A 114 -1.80 13.01 2.64
C VAL A 114 -2.50 11.77 3.20
N LYS A 115 -2.42 11.56 4.51
CA LYS A 115 -3.11 10.45 5.20
C LYS A 115 -4.61 10.47 4.94
N ARG A 116 -5.24 11.64 5.10
CA ARG A 116 -6.68 11.79 4.89
C ARG A 116 -7.04 11.49 3.43
N HIS A 117 -6.28 12.04 2.48
CA HIS A 117 -6.48 11.79 1.06
C HIS A 117 -6.43 10.29 0.72
N ILE A 118 -5.44 9.57 1.24
CA ILE A 118 -5.29 8.13 1.01
C ILE A 118 -6.44 7.33 1.65
N LEU A 119 -6.87 7.70 2.86
CA LEU A 119 -8.03 7.06 3.48
C LEU A 119 -9.27 7.21 2.59
N ASP A 120 -9.56 8.44 2.14
CA ASP A 120 -10.74 8.74 1.32
C ASP A 120 -10.71 8.02 -0.04
N HIS A 121 -9.56 8.00 -0.72
CA HIS A 121 -9.47 7.57 -2.12
C HIS A 121 -8.95 6.15 -2.32
N VAL A 122 -8.38 5.51 -1.30
CA VAL A 122 -7.84 4.15 -1.39
C VAL A 122 -8.56 3.20 -0.43
N ILE A 123 -8.58 3.52 0.86
CA ILE A 123 -8.82 2.53 1.92
C ILE A 123 -10.30 2.40 2.30
N MET A 124 -11.03 3.52 2.33
CA MET A 124 -12.42 3.56 2.76
C MET A 124 -13.39 3.09 1.66
N ASP A 125 -14.68 3.03 2.00
CA ASP A 125 -15.72 2.39 1.18
C ASP A 125 -16.01 3.05 -0.18
N LEU A 126 -15.50 4.27 -0.41
CA LEU A 126 -15.55 4.95 -1.71
C LEU A 126 -14.19 4.97 -2.43
N GLY A 127 -13.16 4.38 -1.83
CA GLY A 127 -11.81 4.31 -2.35
C GLY A 127 -11.59 3.15 -3.33
N LEU A 128 -10.39 3.10 -3.91
CA LEU A 128 -10.02 2.08 -4.90
C LEU A 128 -10.04 0.64 -4.36
N LEU A 129 -9.92 0.44 -3.05
CA LEU A 129 -9.97 -0.88 -2.42
C LEU A 129 -11.36 -1.24 -1.90
N ALA A 130 -12.39 -0.42 -2.17
CA ALA A 130 -13.77 -0.74 -1.84
C ALA A 130 -14.17 -2.10 -2.45
N GLY A 131 -14.88 -2.92 -1.66
CA GLY A 131 -15.27 -4.27 -2.07
C GLY A 131 -14.20 -5.36 -1.97
N THR A 132 -12.94 -5.01 -1.63
CA THR A 132 -11.86 -5.99 -1.38
C THR A 132 -11.71 -6.31 0.11
N ILE A 133 -11.00 -7.40 0.45
CA ILE A 133 -10.63 -7.70 1.83
C ILE A 133 -9.41 -6.86 2.21
N ARG A 134 -9.50 -6.11 3.31
CA ARG A 134 -8.44 -5.21 3.80
C ARG A 134 -8.12 -5.55 5.25
N ILE A 135 -6.89 -5.96 5.50
CA ILE A 135 -6.35 -6.23 6.83
C ILE A 135 -5.27 -5.17 7.08
N MET A 136 -5.51 -4.28 8.04
CA MET A 136 -4.54 -3.25 8.41
C MET A 136 -4.04 -3.48 9.84
N ALA A 137 -2.72 -3.48 10.00
CA ALA A 137 -2.07 -3.30 11.29
C ALA A 137 -1.68 -1.82 11.43
N THR A 138 -2.00 -1.20 12.57
CA THR A 138 -1.62 0.19 12.85
C THR A 138 -1.59 0.43 14.36
N HIS A 139 -0.75 1.38 14.78
CA HIS A 139 -0.72 1.90 16.14
C HIS A 139 -1.59 3.16 16.32
N GLU A 140 -2.23 3.65 15.25
CA GLU A 140 -2.99 4.89 15.27
C GLU A 140 -4.48 4.63 15.57
N GLU A 141 -4.86 4.80 16.84
CA GLU A 141 -6.25 4.60 17.30
C GLU A 141 -7.28 5.45 16.56
N LYS A 142 -6.87 6.60 16.01
CA LYS A 142 -7.74 7.49 15.23
C LYS A 142 -8.25 6.86 13.93
N LEU A 143 -7.62 5.76 13.49
CA LEU A 143 -8.03 5.03 12.29
C LEU A 143 -9.13 3.99 12.58
N LEU A 144 -9.28 3.57 13.85
CA LEU A 144 -10.23 2.53 14.25
C LEU A 144 -11.68 2.79 13.81
N PRO A 145 -12.22 4.03 13.85
CA PRO A 145 -13.59 4.29 13.41
C PRO A 145 -13.87 3.97 11.93
N TYR A 146 -12.84 3.81 11.09
CA TYR A 146 -12.99 3.50 9.67
C TYR A 146 -13.05 1.99 9.36
N PHE A 147 -12.90 1.11 10.37
CA PHE A 147 -12.85 -0.33 10.17
C PHE A 147 -14.06 -1.03 10.77
N GLY A 148 -14.65 -1.95 10.00
CA GLY A 148 -15.82 -2.72 10.44
C GLY A 148 -15.52 -3.78 11.50
N ARG A 149 -14.26 -4.21 11.64
CA ARG A 149 -13.81 -5.16 12.67
C ARG A 149 -12.44 -4.72 13.20
N ILE A 150 -12.30 -4.74 14.52
CA ILE A 150 -11.07 -4.38 15.22
C ILE A 150 -10.64 -5.58 16.04
N LEU A 151 -9.37 -5.97 15.90
CA LEU A 151 -8.75 -7.01 16.71
C LEU A 151 -7.61 -6.35 17.50
N GLN A 152 -7.73 -6.37 18.82
CA GLN A 152 -6.66 -5.96 19.71
C GLN A 152 -5.82 -7.20 20.05
N LEU A 153 -4.52 -7.11 19.76
CA LEU A 153 -3.56 -8.16 20.11
C LEU A 153 -2.86 -7.74 21.40
N ASP A 154 -3.19 -8.42 22.50
CA ASP A 154 -2.48 -8.25 23.77
C ASP A 154 -1.33 -9.26 23.84
N SER A 155 -0.17 -8.83 24.34
CA SER A 155 1.01 -9.67 24.54
C SER A 155 0.88 -10.67 25.71
N LYS A 156 -0.31 -10.82 26.28
CA LYS A 156 -0.58 -11.87 27.26
C LYS A 156 -0.94 -13.14 26.49
N GLY A 157 0.06 -14.02 26.39
CA GLY A 157 -0.14 -15.42 26.00
C GLY A 157 -1.14 -16.13 26.90
#